data_AF-A0A7W0QLV9-F1
#
_entry.id   AF-A0A7W0QLV9-F1
#
_cell.length_a   1.000
_cell.length_b   1.000
_cell.length_c   1.000
_cell.angle_alpha   90.00
_cell.angle_beta   90.00
_cell.angle_gamma   90.00
#
_symmetry.space_group_name_H-M   'P 1'
#
loop_
_entity.id
_entity.type
_entity.pdbx_description
1 polymer ?
#
loop_
_entity_poly.entity_id
_entity_poly.type
_entity_poly.pdbx_seq_one_letter_code
_entity_poly.pdbx_strand_id
1 'polypeptide(L)'
;MLYSWATSERVLDSGGLESTQRVLASKPVVESSESGARWLGIAYWQAVNRVTRGGVRARWTDDGGRLTLLGGPTLFSFGTPELAFSDDVAACRYAIRGGLLTLRAGGSVTLAQRCVDDEVELSVIVEEYLPRLAARIGAPTWTGALYAKGQRPLHAAVSRRFFDLLASRVRM
;
A
#
# COMPACT_ATOMS: atom_id res chain seq x y z
N MET A 1 -0.15 3.96 -20.87
CA MET A 1 -1.36 3.12 -20.73
C MET A 1 -1.05 2.05 -19.70
N LEU A 2 -2.00 1.67 -18.83
CA LEU A 2 -1.77 0.61 -17.85
C LEU A 2 -2.28 -0.74 -18.39
N TYR A 3 -1.52 -1.81 -18.17
CA TYR A 3 -1.87 -3.16 -18.61
C TYR A 3 -1.28 -4.20 -17.65
N SER A 4 -1.59 -5.48 -17.90
CA SER A 4 -1.03 -6.63 -17.17
C SER A 4 -1.19 -6.54 -15.64
N TRP A 5 -2.44 -6.36 -15.17
CA TRP A 5 -2.70 -6.43 -13.73
C TRP A 5 -2.35 -7.80 -13.19
N ALA A 6 -1.50 -7.84 -12.17
CA ALA A 6 -1.17 -9.04 -11.43
C ALA A 6 -1.36 -8.81 -9.92
N THR A 7 -1.75 -9.87 -9.22
CA THR A 7 -1.84 -9.91 -7.76
C THR A 7 -1.24 -11.21 -7.27
N SER A 8 -0.34 -11.12 -6.30
CA SER A 8 0.15 -12.26 -5.53
C SER A 8 -0.09 -12.00 -4.05
N GLU A 9 -0.35 -13.07 -3.31
CA GLU A 9 -0.57 -13.03 -1.88
C GLU A 9 0.01 -14.31 -1.28
N ARG A 10 0.75 -14.18 -0.19
CA ARG A 10 1.37 -15.31 0.51
C ARG A 10 1.24 -15.10 2.01
N VAL A 11 0.85 -16.16 2.72
CA VAL A 11 0.92 -16.21 4.17
C VAL A 11 2.23 -16.91 4.55
N LEU A 12 3.01 -16.28 5.41
CA LEU A 12 4.29 -16.78 5.93
C LEU A 12 4.05 -17.74 7.09
N ASP A 13 5.04 -18.61 7.35
CA ASP A 13 5.02 -19.51 8.52
C ASP A 13 4.95 -18.74 9.85
N SER A 14 5.43 -17.49 9.86
CA SER A 14 5.32 -16.56 10.99
C SER A 14 3.90 -16.03 11.24
N GLY A 15 2.94 -16.36 10.38
CA GLY A 15 1.60 -15.76 10.31
C GLY A 15 1.58 -14.38 9.67
N GLY A 16 2.72 -13.90 9.17
CA GLY A 16 2.82 -12.67 8.38
C GLY A 16 2.16 -12.81 7.02
N LEU A 17 1.72 -11.69 6.47
CA LEU A 17 1.16 -11.59 5.13
C LEU A 17 2.13 -10.82 4.23
N GLU A 18 2.36 -11.39 3.05
CA GLU A 18 2.89 -10.69 1.90
C GLU A 18 1.79 -10.51 0.86
N SER A 19 1.73 -9.33 0.25
CA SER A 19 0.78 -9.03 -0.82
C SER A 19 1.42 -8.08 -1.82
N THR A 20 1.36 -8.42 -3.09
CA THR A 20 1.83 -7.55 -4.16
C THR A 20 0.70 -7.33 -5.15
N GLN A 21 0.42 -6.07 -5.48
CA GLN A 21 -0.32 -5.73 -6.70
C GLN A 21 0.60 -4.96 -7.62
N ARG A 22 0.57 -5.31 -8.90
CA ARG A 22 1.37 -4.63 -9.90
C ARG A 22 0.64 -4.48 -11.23
N VAL A 23 1.04 -3.47 -11.97
CA VAL A 23 0.64 -3.20 -13.36
C VAL A 23 1.86 -2.75 -14.14
N LEU A 24 1.81 -2.92 -15.46
CA LEU A 24 2.81 -2.40 -16.37
C LEU A 24 2.32 -1.10 -16.99
N ALA A 25 3.25 -0.21 -17.28
CA ALA A 25 3.06 1.05 -17.95
C ALA A 25 4.09 1.21 -19.06
N SER A 26 3.67 1.81 -20.16
CA SER A 26 4.51 2.06 -21.34
C SER A 26 5.54 3.18 -21.16
N LYS A 27 5.48 3.92 -20.05
CA LYS A 27 6.38 5.04 -19.73
C LYS A 27 6.34 5.34 -18.23
N PRO A 28 7.40 5.95 -17.67
CA PRO A 28 7.41 6.44 -16.29
C PRO A 28 6.21 7.35 -16.02
N VAL A 29 5.60 7.17 -14.84
CA VAL A 29 4.47 7.99 -14.34
C VAL A 29 4.87 8.96 -13.25
N VAL A 30 6.04 8.74 -12.66
CA VAL A 30 6.76 9.69 -11.80
C VAL A 30 8.20 9.81 -12.27
N GLU A 31 8.82 10.94 -11.95
CA GLU A 31 10.26 11.11 -12.10
C GLU A 31 11.00 10.19 -11.11
N SER A 32 12.18 9.73 -11.53
CA SER A 32 13.15 9.02 -10.70
C SER A 32 13.86 9.97 -9.73
N SER A 33 13.10 10.62 -8.85
CA SER A 33 13.55 11.67 -7.93
C SER A 33 12.91 11.54 -6.56
N GLU A 34 13.44 12.26 -5.55
CA GLU A 34 12.81 12.33 -4.22
C GLU A 34 11.34 12.80 -4.32
N SER A 35 11.07 13.81 -5.17
CA SER A 35 9.73 14.35 -5.38
C SER A 35 8.80 13.30 -6.00
N GLY A 36 9.30 12.53 -6.97
CA GLY A 36 8.55 11.43 -7.58
C GLY A 36 8.24 10.31 -6.58
N ALA A 37 9.24 9.88 -5.82
CA ALA A 37 9.09 8.90 -4.74
C ALA A 37 8.05 9.35 -3.71
N ARG A 38 8.17 10.58 -3.20
CA ARG A 38 7.22 11.16 -2.24
C ARG A 38 5.79 11.21 -2.80
N TRP A 39 5.67 11.50 -4.10
CA TRP A 39 4.36 11.57 -4.75
C TRP A 39 3.66 10.22 -4.82
N LEU A 40 4.40 9.10 -4.98
CA LEU A 40 3.82 7.75 -4.87
C LEU A 40 3.07 7.59 -3.53
N GLY A 41 3.70 7.98 -2.43
CA GLY A 41 3.09 7.99 -1.10
C GLY A 41 1.80 8.82 -1.05
N ILE A 42 1.87 10.06 -1.49
CA ILE A 42 0.71 10.98 -1.52
C ILE A 42 -0.45 10.38 -2.33
N ALA A 43 -0.16 9.89 -3.53
CA ALA A 43 -1.18 9.33 -4.43
C ALA A 43 -1.85 8.09 -3.83
N TYR A 44 -1.10 7.23 -3.14
CA TYR A 44 -1.67 6.04 -2.49
C TYR A 44 -2.63 6.40 -1.37
N TRP A 45 -2.26 7.34 -0.49
CA TRP A 45 -3.16 7.78 0.58
C TRP A 45 -4.39 8.53 0.06
N GLN A 46 -4.26 9.26 -1.06
CA GLN A 46 -5.41 9.80 -1.77
C GLN A 46 -6.32 8.71 -2.33
N ALA A 47 -5.77 7.61 -2.85
CA ALA A 47 -6.54 6.46 -3.31
C ALA A 47 -7.32 5.81 -2.16
N VAL A 48 -6.68 5.61 -1.00
CA VAL A 48 -7.35 5.13 0.23
C VAL A 48 -8.54 6.03 0.60
N ASN A 49 -8.32 7.35 0.66
CA ASN A 49 -9.36 8.29 1.00
C ASN A 49 -10.52 8.27 -0.01
N ARG A 50 -10.23 8.19 -1.32
CA ARG A 50 -11.27 8.15 -2.38
C ARG A 50 -12.08 6.86 -2.36
N VAL A 51 -11.42 5.70 -2.26
CA VAL A 51 -12.10 4.39 -2.25
C VAL A 51 -12.99 4.26 -1.01
N THR A 52 -12.53 4.77 0.14
CA THR A 52 -13.31 4.75 1.39
C THR A 52 -14.28 5.92 1.53
N ARG A 53 -14.38 6.79 0.50
CA ARG A 53 -15.22 8.01 0.51
C ARG A 53 -14.99 8.90 1.74
N GLY A 54 -13.74 9.02 2.18
CA GLY A 54 -13.36 9.78 3.37
C GLY A 54 -13.57 9.06 4.71
N GLY A 55 -14.02 7.80 4.67
CA GLY A 55 -14.18 6.95 5.85
C GLY A 55 -12.85 6.59 6.51
N VAL A 56 -11.78 6.43 5.72
CA VAL A 56 -10.42 6.27 6.24
C VAL A 56 -9.60 7.49 5.88
N ARG A 57 -9.08 8.18 6.91
CA ARG A 57 -8.31 9.43 6.74
C ARG A 57 -6.86 9.21 7.13
N ALA A 58 -5.96 9.62 6.24
CA ALA A 58 -4.53 9.67 6.49
C ALA A 58 -4.13 11.00 7.11
N ARG A 59 -3.29 10.96 8.15
CA ARG A 59 -2.65 12.14 8.74
C ARG A 59 -1.18 11.87 8.96
N TRP A 60 -0.34 12.84 8.59
CA TRP A 60 1.11 12.76 8.70
C TRP A 60 1.64 13.88 9.61
N THR A 61 2.68 13.56 10.37
CA THR A 61 3.51 14.45 11.21
C THR A 61 4.98 14.06 11.02
N ASP A 62 5.89 14.78 11.65
CA ASP A 62 7.33 14.48 11.55
C ASP A 62 7.68 13.11 12.14
N ASP A 63 6.88 12.60 13.08
CA ASP A 63 7.04 11.26 13.67
C ASP A 63 6.45 10.10 12.84
N GLY A 64 5.83 10.39 11.69
CA GLY A 64 5.20 9.40 10.83
C GLY A 64 3.70 9.63 10.60
N GLY A 65 2.95 8.55 10.40
CA GLY A 65 1.59 8.63 9.88
C GLY A 65 0.58 7.76 10.58
N ARG A 66 -0.69 8.10 10.45
CA ARG A 66 -1.81 7.31 10.95
C ARG A 66 -2.97 7.29 9.98
N LEU A 67 -3.62 6.14 9.89
CA LEU A 67 -4.93 5.96 9.25
C LEU A 67 -5.98 5.83 10.35
N THR A 68 -6.99 6.70 10.30
CA THR A 68 -8.09 6.71 11.27
C THR A 68 -9.42 6.41 10.59
N LEU A 69 -10.29 5.66 11.26
CA LEU A 69 -11.65 5.41 10.81
C LEU A 69 -12.57 6.55 11.29
N LEU A 70 -13.19 7.28 10.36
CA LEU A 70 -14.11 8.39 10.63
C LEU A 70 -13.53 9.46 11.59
N GLY A 71 -12.20 9.60 11.64
CA GLY A 71 -11.51 10.50 12.57
C GLY A 71 -11.39 10.00 14.01
N GLY A 72 -11.88 8.79 14.31
CA GLY A 72 -11.79 8.16 15.62
C GLY A 72 -10.60 7.20 15.72
N PRO A 73 -10.83 5.88 15.84
CA PRO A 73 -9.78 4.93 16.17
C PRO A 73 -8.70 4.82 15.08
N THR A 74 -7.45 4.66 15.51
CA THR A 74 -6.30 4.41 14.63
C THR A 74 -6.31 2.97 14.12
N LEU A 75 -6.59 2.80 12.83
CA LEU A 75 -6.55 1.52 12.13
C LEU A 75 -5.10 1.05 11.94
N PHE A 76 -4.24 1.97 11.52
CA PHE A 76 -2.81 1.77 11.32
C PHE A 76 -2.01 2.98 11.77
N SER A 77 -0.85 2.73 12.36
CA SER A 77 0.22 3.69 12.59
C SER A 77 1.42 3.30 11.74
N PHE A 78 2.12 4.28 11.18
CA PHE A 78 3.25 4.13 10.30
C PHE A 78 4.44 4.97 10.76
N GLY A 79 5.65 4.53 10.45
CA GLY A 79 6.84 5.37 10.58
C GLY A 79 6.87 6.50 9.53
N THR A 80 7.91 7.32 9.58
CA THR A 80 8.21 8.31 8.55
C THR A 80 8.37 7.65 7.18
N PRO A 81 8.00 8.33 6.08
CA PRO A 81 8.26 7.83 4.74
C PRO A 81 9.76 7.63 4.52
N GLU A 82 10.14 6.42 4.15
CA GLU A 82 11.48 6.09 3.65
C GLU A 82 11.44 6.20 2.12
N LEU A 83 12.18 7.14 1.57
CA LEU A 83 12.22 7.40 0.13
C LEU A 83 13.47 6.77 -0.48
N ALA A 84 13.32 6.10 -1.61
CA ALA A 84 14.42 5.58 -2.40
C ALA A 84 14.23 5.99 -3.86
N PHE A 85 15.30 6.45 -4.51
CA PHE A 85 15.29 6.81 -5.92
C PHE A 85 16.67 6.63 -6.55
N SER A 86 16.68 6.16 -7.80
CA SER A 86 17.81 6.09 -8.71
C SER A 86 17.26 6.10 -10.14
N ASP A 87 18.10 6.07 -11.17
CA ASP A 87 17.65 6.18 -12.57
C ASP A 87 16.46 5.26 -12.92
N ASP A 88 16.50 4.01 -12.45
CA ASP A 88 15.46 3.01 -12.74
C ASP A 88 14.42 2.79 -11.63
N VAL A 89 14.49 3.51 -10.51
CA VAL A 89 13.56 3.30 -9.39
C VAL A 89 13.10 4.60 -8.74
N ALA A 90 11.83 4.65 -8.39
CA ALA A 90 11.30 5.58 -7.40
C ALA A 90 10.41 4.78 -6.44
N ALA A 91 10.64 4.89 -5.14
CA ALA A 91 9.89 4.15 -4.13
C ALA A 91 9.65 4.96 -2.86
N CYS A 92 8.46 4.77 -2.29
CA CYS A 92 8.09 5.29 -0.97
C CYS A 92 7.65 4.13 -0.09
N ARG A 93 8.35 3.93 1.01
CA ARG A 93 8.11 2.86 1.97
C ARG A 93 7.64 3.42 3.31
N TYR A 94 6.71 2.71 3.93
CA TYR A 94 6.19 3.00 5.26
C TYR A 94 6.28 1.76 6.14
N ALA A 95 7.08 1.82 7.20
CA ALA A 95 7.08 0.78 8.23
C ALA A 95 5.75 0.79 8.99
N ILE A 96 5.14 -0.38 9.18
CA ILE A 96 3.90 -0.53 9.96
C ILE A 96 4.26 -0.61 11.45
N ARG A 97 3.83 0.38 12.23
CA ARG A 97 4.19 0.54 13.64
C ARG A 97 3.09 0.07 14.60
N GLY A 98 1.87 -0.15 14.14
CA GLY A 98 0.79 -0.63 14.98
C GLY A 98 -0.59 -0.22 14.49
N GLY A 99 -1.58 -0.21 15.39
CA GLY A 99 -2.97 0.12 15.12
C GLY A 99 -3.92 -1.05 15.36
N LEU A 100 -5.23 -0.80 15.31
CA LEU A 100 -6.23 -1.82 15.61
C LEU A 100 -6.20 -3.03 14.67
N LEU A 101 -5.72 -2.85 13.43
CA LEU A 101 -5.67 -3.90 12.42
C LEU A 101 -4.37 -4.70 12.47
N THR A 102 -3.36 -4.25 13.22
CA THR A 102 -2.08 -4.94 13.38
C THR A 102 -2.08 -5.78 14.67
N LEU A 103 -1.55 -6.99 14.60
CA LEU A 103 -1.31 -7.81 15.78
C LEU A 103 -0.20 -7.24 16.66
N ARG A 104 0.90 -6.83 16.03
CA ARG A 104 2.06 -6.15 16.62
C ARG A 104 2.72 -5.28 15.55
N ALA A 105 3.60 -4.37 15.97
CA ALA A 105 4.46 -3.63 15.05
C ALA A 105 5.29 -4.61 14.20
N GLY A 106 5.39 -4.37 12.90
CA GLY A 106 6.07 -5.26 11.96
C GLY A 106 5.53 -5.14 10.54
N GLY A 107 6.43 -5.36 9.58
CA GLY A 107 6.13 -5.26 8.15
C GLY A 107 6.15 -3.84 7.59
N SER A 108 5.85 -3.73 6.31
CA SER A 108 5.84 -2.48 5.57
C SER A 108 4.86 -2.45 4.42
N VAL A 109 4.54 -1.24 3.97
CA VAL A 109 3.93 -0.97 2.68
C VAL A 109 4.92 -0.19 1.83
N THR A 110 5.24 -0.69 0.64
CA THR A 110 6.15 -0.08 -0.33
C THR A 110 5.38 0.21 -1.62
N LEU A 111 5.50 1.44 -2.10
CA LEU A 111 4.91 1.93 -3.33
C LEU A 111 6.05 2.23 -4.28
N ALA A 112 6.11 1.55 -5.43
CA ALA A 112 7.28 1.65 -6.30
C ALA A 112 6.91 1.80 -7.78
N GLN A 113 7.75 2.54 -8.47
CA GLN A 113 7.94 2.51 -9.91
C GLN A 113 9.32 1.91 -10.18
N ARG A 114 9.40 0.88 -11.03
CA ARG A 114 10.66 0.31 -11.51
C ARG A 114 10.68 0.29 -13.04
N CYS A 115 11.73 0.82 -13.64
CA CYS A 115 12.02 0.62 -15.05
C CYS A 115 12.69 -0.75 -15.20
N VAL A 116 12.12 -1.63 -16.02
CA VAL A 116 12.65 -2.96 -16.32
C VAL A 116 12.63 -3.09 -17.83
N ASP A 117 13.80 -3.14 -18.44
CA ASP A 117 13.98 -3.10 -19.89
C ASP A 117 13.23 -1.88 -20.49
N ASP A 118 12.33 -2.11 -21.46
CA ASP A 118 11.53 -1.07 -22.11
C ASP A 118 10.17 -0.81 -21.41
N GLU A 119 9.92 -1.45 -20.26
CA GLU A 119 8.66 -1.35 -19.53
C GLU A 119 8.82 -0.71 -18.15
N VAL A 120 7.71 -0.20 -17.62
CA VAL A 120 7.65 0.35 -16.27
C VAL A 120 6.68 -0.46 -15.42
N GLU A 121 7.19 -1.10 -14.39
CA GLU A 121 6.38 -1.75 -13.37
C GLU A 121 5.96 -0.74 -12.29
N LEU A 122 4.66 -0.65 -12.03
CA LEU A 122 4.12 0.03 -10.85
C LEU A 122 3.67 -1.03 -9.86
N SER A 123 4.08 -0.92 -8.60
CA SER A 123 3.74 -1.90 -7.58
C SER A 123 3.33 -1.28 -6.25
N VAL A 124 2.42 -1.99 -5.57
CA VAL A 124 2.10 -1.85 -4.15
C VAL A 124 2.49 -3.17 -3.51
N ILE A 125 3.45 -3.12 -2.60
CA ILE A 125 4.02 -4.29 -1.95
C ILE A 125 3.78 -4.16 -0.45
N VAL A 126 3.20 -5.19 0.15
CA VAL A 126 3.05 -5.35 1.59
C VAL A 126 3.89 -6.54 2.00
N GLU A 127 4.79 -6.33 2.96
CA GLU A 127 5.73 -7.35 3.44
C GLU A 127 5.57 -7.54 4.93
N GLU A 128 5.64 -8.80 5.37
CA GLU A 128 5.65 -9.22 6.78
C GLU A 128 4.58 -8.56 7.67
N TYR A 129 3.48 -8.09 7.07
CA TYR A 129 2.39 -7.47 7.82
C TYR A 129 1.71 -8.55 8.65
N LEU A 130 1.59 -8.33 9.96
CA LEU A 130 0.91 -9.25 10.87
C LEU A 130 -0.52 -8.76 11.13
N PRO A 131 -1.52 -9.16 10.33
CA PRO A 131 -2.91 -8.78 10.56
C PRO A 131 -3.43 -9.35 11.87
N ARG A 132 -4.06 -8.50 12.69
CA ARG A 132 -4.78 -8.94 13.89
C ARG A 132 -5.93 -9.89 13.56
N LEU A 133 -6.49 -9.75 12.36
CA LEU A 133 -7.67 -10.46 11.87
C LEU A 133 -7.34 -11.67 10.97
N ALA A 134 -6.08 -12.04 10.74
CA ALA A 134 -5.83 -13.33 10.09
C ALA A 134 -6.20 -14.48 11.02
N ALA A 135 -6.63 -15.59 10.43
CA ALA A 135 -6.96 -16.81 11.16
C ALA A 135 -5.74 -17.25 11.99
N ARG A 136 -5.78 -17.02 13.31
CA ARG A 136 -4.85 -17.65 14.23
C ARG A 136 -5.24 -19.11 14.40
N ILE A 137 -4.27 -19.99 14.63
CA ILE A 137 -4.53 -21.29 15.25
C ILE A 137 -5.24 -21.01 16.60
N GLY A 138 -6.50 -21.43 16.72
CA GLY A 138 -7.33 -21.21 17.92
C GLY A 138 -8.18 -19.92 17.96
N ALA A 139 -8.15 -19.05 16.94
CA ALA A 139 -9.07 -17.90 16.88
C ALA A 139 -10.42 -18.27 16.23
N PRO A 140 -11.52 -17.54 16.55
CA PRO A 140 -12.80 -17.72 15.89
C PRO A 140 -12.69 -17.53 14.37
N THR A 141 -13.28 -18.46 13.60
CA THR A 141 -13.22 -18.53 12.13
C THR A 141 -13.71 -17.26 11.42
N TRP A 142 -14.55 -16.46 12.06
CA TRP A 142 -15.05 -15.19 11.50
C TRP A 142 -13.98 -14.10 11.35
N THR A 143 -12.89 -14.16 12.12
CA THR A 143 -11.80 -13.17 12.06
C THR A 143 -11.07 -13.23 10.71
N GLY A 144 -10.63 -14.43 10.30
CA GLY A 144 -10.05 -14.66 8.96
C GLY A 144 -11.00 -14.31 7.82
N ALA A 145 -12.32 -14.49 8.02
CA ALA A 145 -13.32 -14.06 7.04
C ALA A 145 -13.43 -12.53 6.90
N LEU A 146 -13.16 -11.73 7.94
CA LEU A 146 -13.12 -10.26 7.84
C LEU A 146 -11.89 -9.77 7.07
N TYR A 147 -10.74 -10.42 7.23
CA TYR A 147 -9.56 -10.17 6.41
C TYR A 147 -9.85 -10.50 4.92
N ALA A 148 -10.39 -11.69 4.64
CA ALA A 148 -10.67 -12.16 3.29
C ALA A 148 -11.80 -11.39 2.57
N LYS A 149 -12.84 -10.95 3.30
CA LYS A 149 -14.01 -10.22 2.74
C LYS A 149 -13.86 -8.69 2.81
N GLY A 150 -12.98 -8.17 3.66
CA GLY A 150 -12.83 -6.72 3.88
C GLY A 150 -11.49 -6.18 3.39
N GLN A 151 -10.39 -6.57 4.03
CA GLN A 151 -9.07 -5.98 3.75
C GLN A 151 -8.57 -6.30 2.34
N ARG A 152 -8.72 -7.54 1.87
CA ARG A 152 -8.20 -7.95 0.55
C ARG A 152 -8.91 -7.26 -0.63
N PRO A 153 -10.26 -7.22 -0.71
CA PRO A 153 -10.94 -6.48 -1.77
C PRO A 153 -10.70 -4.97 -1.70
N LEU A 154 -10.64 -4.41 -0.48
CA LEU A 154 -10.32 -2.99 -0.29
C LEU A 154 -8.91 -2.69 -0.79
N HIS A 155 -7.93 -3.52 -0.46
CA HIS A 155 -6.55 -3.33 -0.88
C HIS A 155 -6.42 -3.36 -2.40
N ALA A 156 -7.04 -4.33 -3.08
CA ALA A 156 -7.07 -4.37 -4.55
C ALA A 156 -7.76 -3.12 -5.16
N ALA A 157 -8.88 -2.66 -4.58
CA ALA A 157 -9.58 -1.46 -5.05
C ALA A 157 -8.73 -0.19 -4.87
N VAL A 158 -8.03 -0.06 -3.73
CA VAL A 158 -7.08 1.03 -3.46
C VAL A 158 -5.92 0.98 -4.45
N SER A 159 -5.30 -0.18 -4.66
CA SER A 159 -4.17 -0.34 -5.58
C SER A 159 -4.56 0.00 -7.03
N ARG A 160 -5.75 -0.43 -7.50
CA ARG A 160 -6.29 0.01 -8.81
C ARG A 160 -6.45 1.52 -8.88
N ARG A 161 -7.11 2.11 -7.87
CA ARG A 161 -7.34 3.56 -7.86
C ARG A 161 -6.03 4.36 -7.78
N PHE A 162 -5.05 3.84 -7.06
CA PHE A 162 -3.72 4.39 -6.98
C PHE A 162 -3.07 4.42 -8.36
N PHE A 163 -3.01 3.29 -9.07
CA PHE A 163 -2.43 3.25 -10.41
C PHE A 163 -3.17 4.17 -11.40
N ASP A 164 -4.49 4.25 -11.34
CA ASP A 164 -5.27 5.19 -12.16
C ASP A 164 -4.88 6.66 -11.91
N LEU A 165 -4.67 7.04 -10.64
CA LEU A 165 -4.21 8.37 -10.27
C LEU A 165 -2.79 8.65 -10.77
N LEU A 166 -1.90 7.65 -10.77
CA LEU A 166 -0.56 7.78 -11.35
C LEU A 166 -0.64 7.98 -12.87
N ALA A 167 -1.44 7.17 -13.56
CA ALA A 167 -1.55 7.19 -15.01
C ALA A 167 -2.21 8.47 -15.54
N SER A 168 -3.13 9.09 -14.80
CA SER A 168 -3.76 10.34 -15.21
C SER A 168 -2.80 11.54 -15.16
N ARG A 169 -1.72 11.46 -14.37
CA ARG A 169 -0.71 12.54 -14.27
C ARG A 169 0.07 12.74 -15.57
N VAL A 170 0.39 11.67 -16.29
CA VAL A 170 1.19 11.73 -17.54
C VAL A 170 0.36 12.04 -18.79
N ARG A 171 -0.95 12.28 -18.60
CA ARG A 171 -1.88 12.69 -19.65
C ARG A 171 -2.20 14.19 -19.61
N MET A 172 -1.77 14.89 -18.56
CA MET A 172 -1.76 16.35 -18.49
C MET A 172 -0.40 16.84 -19.01
#